data_AF-A0A3P1ST83-F1
#
_entry.id   AF-A0A3P1ST83-F1
#
_cell.length_a   1.000
_cell.length_b   1.000
_cell.length_c   1.000
_cell.angle_alpha   90.00
_cell.angle_beta   90.00
_cell.angle_gamma   90.00
#
_symmetry.space_group_name_H-M   'P 1'
#
loop_
_entity.id
_entity.type
_entity.pdbx_description
1 polymer ?
#
loop_
_entity_poly.entity_id
_entity_poly.type
_entity_poly.pdbx_seq_one_letter_code
_entity_poly.pdbx_strand_id
1 'polypeptide(L)'
;MSSITDIILITMINDGNNDQDKSKTANADLISNYIKQNTPLSGLIKVEPYAGEKQSMQCDIFMCATNNLNTAGLIELFNHIQWQDPDCVQLMLKQEADDAFSIHTPVQVYPG
;
A
#
# COMPACT_ATOMS: atom_id res chain seq x y z
N MET A 1 17.92 -9.40 -18.27
CA MET A 1 17.12 -9.53 -17.04
C MET A 1 16.72 -8.13 -16.61
N SER A 2 15.43 -7.79 -16.56
CA SER A 2 15.00 -6.52 -15.99
C SER A 2 15.04 -6.67 -14.47
N SER A 3 15.97 -5.99 -13.81
CA SER A 3 15.92 -5.80 -12.37
C SER A 3 14.66 -5.00 -12.03
N ILE A 4 13.97 -5.44 -10.97
CA ILE A 4 12.91 -4.67 -10.33
C ILE A 4 13.62 -3.57 -9.53
N THR A 5 13.28 -2.31 -9.80
CA THR A 5 13.94 -1.17 -9.11
C THR A 5 13.18 -0.75 -7.87
N ASP A 6 11.85 -0.83 -7.85
CA ASP A 6 11.06 -0.29 -6.74
C ASP A 6 10.07 -1.31 -6.17
N ILE A 7 10.08 -1.49 -4.85
CA ILE A 7 9.12 -2.31 -4.09
C ILE A 7 8.25 -1.40 -3.24
N ILE A 8 6.94 -1.62 -3.34
CA ILE A 8 5.92 -0.89 -2.57
C ILE A 8 5.20 -1.90 -1.70
N LEU A 9 5.13 -1.60 -0.41
CA LEU A 9 4.32 -2.32 0.56
C LEU A 9 3.35 -1.35 1.19
N ILE A 10 2.08 -1.73 1.26
CA ILE A 10 1.09 -1.01 2.05
C ILE A 10 0.53 -1.98 3.05
N THR A 11 0.65 -1.63 4.32
CA THR A 11 0.15 -2.43 5.43
C THR A 11 -0.97 -1.67 6.11
N MET A 12 -2.10 -2.34 6.34
CA MET A 12 -3.24 -1.79 7.06
C MET A 12 -3.67 -2.78 8.14
N ILE A 13 -3.74 -2.36 9.40
CA ILE A 13 -4.26 -3.20 10.49
C ILE A 13 -5.79 -3.24 10.42
N ASN A 14 -6.34 -4.44 10.42
CA ASN A 14 -7.77 -4.73 10.36
C ASN A 14 -8.32 -4.91 11.78
N ASP A 15 -9.06 -3.95 12.31
CA ASP A 15 -9.71 -4.04 13.63
C ASP A 15 -11.20 -4.47 13.56
N GLY A 16 -11.54 -5.43 12.69
CA GLY A 16 -12.88 -6.02 12.80
C GLY A 16 -13.42 -6.73 11.57
N ASN A 17 -13.19 -8.04 11.56
CA ASN A 17 -14.18 -9.10 11.29
C ASN A 17 -15.37 -8.68 10.38
N ASN A 18 -15.25 -8.89 9.06
CA ASN A 18 -16.31 -9.37 8.13
C ASN A 18 -15.89 -9.14 6.66
N ASP A 19 -15.71 -10.25 5.94
CA ASP A 19 -15.24 -10.41 4.54
C ASP A 19 -16.19 -9.87 3.43
N GLN A 20 -17.25 -9.13 3.76
CA GLN A 20 -18.32 -8.84 2.79
C GLN A 20 -18.42 -7.38 2.31
N ASP A 21 -17.56 -6.48 2.78
CA ASP A 21 -17.72 -5.06 2.50
C ASP A 21 -16.69 -4.55 1.48
N LYS A 22 -17.11 -4.45 0.21
CA LYS A 22 -16.31 -3.89 -0.90
C LYS A 22 -15.84 -2.44 -0.65
N SER A 23 -16.41 -1.76 0.34
CA SER A 23 -15.98 -0.42 0.73
C SER A 23 -14.62 -0.38 1.44
N LYS A 24 -14.16 -1.51 2.00
CA LYS A 24 -12.95 -1.57 2.86
C LYS A 24 -11.62 -1.56 2.09
N THR A 25 -11.59 -1.98 0.83
CA THR A 25 -10.39 -1.87 -0.03
C THR A 25 -10.36 -0.59 -0.87
N ALA A 26 -11.39 0.26 -0.79
CA ALA A 26 -11.53 1.42 -1.68
C ALA A 26 -10.29 2.32 -1.68
N ASN A 27 -9.65 2.50 -0.53
CA ASN A 27 -8.42 3.30 -0.40
C ASN A 27 -7.19 2.60 -1.02
N ALA A 28 -7.06 1.28 -0.84
CA ALA A 28 -6.02 0.51 -1.52
C ALA A 28 -6.25 0.49 -3.05
N ASP A 29 -7.51 0.49 -3.49
CA ASP A 29 -7.89 0.57 -4.89
C ASP A 29 -7.53 1.93 -5.51
N LEU A 30 -7.65 3.05 -4.77
CA LEU A 30 -7.17 4.37 -5.22
C LEU A 30 -5.67 4.34 -5.52
N ILE A 31 -4.88 3.74 -4.63
CA ILE A 31 -3.43 3.62 -4.82
C ILE A 31 -3.12 2.65 -5.97
N SER A 32 -3.79 1.51 -6.02
CA SER A 32 -3.65 0.53 -7.11
C SER A 32 -3.95 1.15 -8.47
N ASN A 33 -4.98 2.00 -8.55
CA ASN A 33 -5.35 2.72 -9.77
C ASN A 33 -4.30 3.76 -10.16
N TYR A 34 -3.75 4.51 -9.19
CA TYR A 34 -2.63 5.43 -9.46
C TYR A 34 -1.44 4.69 -10.06
N ILE A 35 -1.05 3.56 -9.47
CA ILE A 35 0.09 2.75 -9.96
C ILE A 35 -0.19 2.24 -11.38
N LYS A 36 -1.39 1.73 -11.66
CA LYS A 36 -1.80 1.25 -13.00
C LYS A 36 -1.81 2.36 -14.05
N GLN A 37 -2.14 3.58 -13.67
CA GLN A 37 -2.15 4.73 -14.59
C GLN A 37 -0.73 5.23 -14.91
N ASN A 38 0.19 5.07 -13.96
CA ASN A 38 1.55 5.61 -14.08
C ASN A 38 2.60 4.55 -14.45
N THR A 39 2.24 3.26 -14.49
CA THR A 39 3.17 2.17 -14.79
C THR A 39 2.50 1.08 -15.63
N PRO A 40 3.23 0.38 -16.53
CA PRO A 40 2.66 -0.64 -17.42
C PRO A 40 2.33 -1.98 -16.71
N LEU A 41 2.44 -2.04 -15.38
CA LEU A 41 2.35 -3.28 -14.60
C LEU A 41 1.01 -3.41 -13.85
N SER A 42 0.76 -4.64 -13.39
CA SER A 42 -0.33 -4.95 -12.46
C SER A 42 -0.17 -4.11 -11.20
N GLY A 43 -1.22 -3.40 -10.78
CA GLY A 43 -1.24 -2.64 -9.53
C GLY A 43 -1.07 -3.52 -8.28
N LEU A 44 -1.46 -3.00 -7.13
CA LEU A 44 -1.31 -3.69 -5.86
C LEU A 44 -2.00 -5.07 -5.82
N ILE A 45 -1.31 -6.06 -5.25
CA ILE A 45 -1.81 -7.41 -5.00
C ILE A 45 -1.78 -7.68 -3.50
N LYS A 46 -2.87 -8.24 -2.96
CA LYS A 46 -2.93 -8.68 -1.56
C LYS A 46 -1.99 -9.87 -1.36
N VAL A 47 -1.12 -9.80 -0.35
CA VAL A 47 -0.06 -10.80 -0.07
C VAL A 47 -0.59 -12.02 0.68
N GLU A 48 -1.74 -11.90 1.36
CA GLU A 48 -2.34 -12.98 2.17
C GLU A 48 -2.38 -14.36 1.49
N PRO A 49 -2.80 -14.51 0.22
CA PRO A 49 -2.82 -15.82 -0.45
C PRO A 49 -1.45 -16.51 -0.60
N TYR A 50 -0.36 -15.77 -0.38
CA TYR A 50 1.02 -16.22 -0.58
C TYR A 50 1.78 -16.42 0.74
N ALA A 51 1.17 -16.13 1.90
CA ALA A 51 1.85 -16.09 3.20
C ALA A 51 2.06 -17.47 3.87
N GLY A 52 1.83 -18.58 3.17
CA GLY A 52 2.35 -19.91 3.54
C GLY A 52 1.72 -20.64 4.72
N GLU A 53 0.74 -20.06 5.43
CA GLU A 53 0.15 -20.69 6.64
C GLU A 53 -1.39 -20.70 6.68
N LYS A 54 -1.95 -21.46 7.64
CA LYS A 54 -3.39 -21.55 7.96
C LYS A 54 -3.89 -20.41 8.87
N GLN A 55 -3.00 -19.53 9.34
CA GLN A 55 -3.36 -18.44 10.25
C GLN A 55 -3.71 -17.19 9.44
N SER A 56 -4.85 -16.59 9.76
CA SER A 56 -5.25 -15.30 9.18
C SER A 56 -4.39 -14.18 9.74
N MET A 57 -3.86 -13.31 8.88
CA MET A 57 -3.21 -12.08 9.33
C MET A 57 -4.28 -11.10 9.83
N GLN A 58 -3.98 -10.41 10.93
CA GLN A 58 -4.82 -9.31 11.43
C GLN A 58 -4.58 -8.00 10.66
N CYS A 59 -3.77 -8.04 9.60
CA CYS A 59 -3.50 -6.92 8.74
C CYS A 59 -3.53 -7.34 7.27
N ASP A 60 -3.97 -6.40 6.43
CA ASP A 60 -3.88 -6.56 4.99
C ASP A 60 -2.56 -5.96 4.53
N ILE A 61 -1.78 -6.79 3.82
CA ILE A 61 -0.55 -6.37 3.17
C ILE A 61 -0.80 -6.40 1.67
N PHE A 62 -0.56 -5.27 1.02
CA PHE A 62 -0.60 -5.11 -0.42
C PHE A 62 0.80 -4.82 -0.93
N MET A 63 1.19 -5.47 -2.02
CA MET A 63 2.52 -5.30 -2.61
C MET A 63 2.43 -5.06 -4.11
N CYS A 64 3.33 -4.23 -4.64
CA CYS A 64 3.68 -4.24 -6.05
C CYS A 64 5.16 -3.94 -6.24
N ALA A 65 5.68 -4.38 -7.38
CA ALA A 65 7.03 -4.11 -7.85
C ALA A 65 6.93 -3.39 -9.19
N THR A 66 7.57 -2.25 -9.34
CA THR A 66 7.47 -1.44 -10.57
C THR A 66 8.73 -0.64 -10.82
N ASN A 67 8.86 -0.10 -12.03
CA ASN A 67 9.99 0.73 -12.44
C ASN A 67 9.49 2.13 -12.80
N ASN A 68 10.29 3.16 -12.47
CA ASN A 68 10.03 4.57 -12.81
C ASN A 68 8.74 5.14 -12.21
N LEU A 69 8.33 4.69 -11.02
CA LEU A 69 7.17 5.29 -10.36
C LEU A 69 7.50 6.68 -9.82
N ASN A 70 6.58 7.63 -10.02
CA ASN A 70 6.63 8.91 -9.33
C ASN A 70 6.32 8.72 -7.83
N THR A 71 7.34 8.42 -7.03
CA THR A 71 7.24 8.18 -5.58
C THR A 71 6.70 9.38 -4.83
N ALA A 72 7.10 10.60 -5.21
CA ALA A 72 6.59 11.83 -4.60
C ALA A 72 5.07 11.98 -4.81
N GLY A 73 4.59 11.76 -6.03
CA GLY A 73 3.15 11.81 -6.34
C GLY A 73 2.35 10.70 -5.65
N LEU A 74 2.95 9.51 -5.46
CA LEU A 74 2.34 8.45 -4.67
C LEU A 74 2.21 8.86 -3.18
N ILE A 75 3.26 9.42 -2.58
CA ILE A 75 3.23 9.88 -1.18
C ILE A 75 2.21 11.01 -1.02
N GLU A 76 2.13 11.93 -1.98
CA GLU A 76 1.12 12.97 -1.98
C GLU A 76 -0.29 12.38 -2.01
N LEU A 77 -0.58 11.47 -2.94
CA LEU A 77 -1.87 10.77 -3.00
C LEU A 77 -2.18 10.05 -1.68
N PHE A 78 -1.21 9.31 -1.15
CA PHE A 78 -1.35 8.55 0.09
C PHE A 78 -1.75 9.43 1.28
N ASN A 79 -1.20 10.65 1.38
CA ASN A 79 -1.54 11.62 2.41
C ASN A 79 -2.90 12.30 2.20
N HIS A 80 -3.42 12.35 0.97
CA HIS A 80 -4.74 12.93 0.68
C HIS A 80 -5.90 11.96 0.90
N ILE A 81 -5.62 10.65 0.97
CA ILE A 81 -6.63 9.65 1.28
C ILE A 81 -7.14 9.87 2.72
N GLN A 82 -8.46 9.95 2.87
CA GLN A 82 -9.11 9.97 4.17
C GLN A 82 -9.12 8.54 4.74
N TRP A 83 -8.04 8.18 5.43
CA TRP A 83 -7.93 6.92 6.13
C TRP A 83 -8.87 6.92 7.34
N GLN A 84 -9.62 5.83 7.51
CA GLN A 84 -10.47 5.65 8.68
C GLN A 84 -9.63 5.60 9.96
N ASP A 85 -8.54 4.82 9.94
CA ASP A 85 -7.61 4.64 11.05
C ASP A 85 -6.18 4.94 10.56
N PRO A 86 -5.76 6.23 10.48
CA PRO A 86 -4.48 6.61 9.88
C PRO A 86 -3.28 6.01 10.62
N ASP A 87 -3.40 5.75 11.93
CA ASP A 87 -2.33 5.14 12.75
C ASP A 87 -2.11 3.66 12.43
N CYS A 88 -3.09 3.03 11.80
CA CYS A 88 -3.07 1.62 11.41
C CYS A 88 -2.56 1.41 9.98
N VAL A 89 -2.18 2.48 9.26
CA VAL A 89 -1.81 2.43 7.85
C VAL A 89 -0.37 2.89 7.65
N GLN A 90 0.40 2.12 6.90
CA GLN A 90 1.77 2.48 6.53
C GLN A 90 2.01 2.22 5.05
N LEU A 91 2.68 3.16 4.40
CA LEU A 91 3.24 3.02 3.06
C LEU A 91 4.76 2.83 3.21
N MET A 92 5.28 1.70 2.77
CA MET A 92 6.71 1.42 2.73
C MET A 92 7.19 1.42 1.29
N LEU A 93 8.26 2.17 1.01
CA LEU A 93 8.86 2.28 -0.30
C LEU A 93 10.33 1.87 -0.22
N LYS A 94 10.81 1.10 -1.19
CA LYS A 94 12.23 0.82 -1.36
C LYS A 94 12.59 0.99 -2.83
N GLN A 95 13.47 1.93 -3.12
CA GLN A 95 14.05 2.13 -4.45
C GLN A 95 15.32 1.27 -4.65
N GLU A 96 15.85 1.25 -5.87
CA GLU A 96 16.98 0.41 -6.26
C GLU A 96 18.22 0.71 -5.41
N ALA A 97 18.48 2.00 -5.18
CA ALA A 97 19.62 2.48 -4.41
C ALA A 97 19.39 2.52 -2.89
N ASP A 98 18.18 2.21 -2.42
CA ASP A 98 17.86 2.27 -0.99
C ASP A 98 18.34 0.98 -0.29
N ASP A 99 19.05 1.13 0.82
CA ASP A 99 19.49 0.00 1.66
C ASP A 99 18.33 -0.59 2.48
N ALA A 100 17.27 0.19 2.72
CA ALA A 100 16.12 -0.19 3.54
C ALA A 100 14.83 0.48 3.02
N PHE A 101 13.68 0.02 3.50
CA PHE A 101 12.41 0.68 3.20
C PHE A 101 12.31 2.03 3.93
N SER A 102 11.89 3.08 3.23
CA SER A 102 11.32 4.27 3.86
C SER A 102 9.89 3.97 4.28
N ILE A 103 9.48 4.48 5.45
CA ILE A 103 8.13 4.29 5.99
C ILE A 103 7.44 5.66 6.04
N HIS A 104 6.24 5.71 5.48
CA HIS A 104 5.38 6.88 5.46
C HIS A 104 4.05 6.54 6.14
N THR A 105 3.68 7.36 7.11
CA THR A 105 2.37 7.32 7.78
C THR A 105 1.54 8.52 7.33
N PRO A 106 0.20 8.41 7.22
CA PRO A 106 -0.65 9.53 6.87
C PRO A 106 -0.48 10.70 7.84
N VAL A 107 -0.54 11.93 7.33
CA VAL A 107 -0.57 13.13 8.19
C VAL A 107 -1.95 13.22 8.85
N GLN A 108 -2.02 13.04 10.17
CA GLN A 108 -3.25 13.25 10.93
C GLN A 108 -3.66 14.73 10.85
N VAL A 109 -4.80 15.01 10.22
CA VAL A 109 -5.45 16.32 10.33
C VAL A 109 -6.52 16.20 11.41
N TYR A 110 -6.15 16.50 12.66
CA TYR A 110 -7.16 16.64 13.71
C TYR A 110 -8.03 17.87 13.41
N PRO A 111 -9.36 17.73 13.28
CA PRO A 111 -10.23 18.89 13.36
C PRO A 111 -10.14 19.41 14.80
N GLY A 112 -9.53 20.59 14.96
CA GLY A 112 -9.48 21.32 16.22
C GLY A 112 -10.84 21.91 16.62
#